data_AF-A0A557SXR4-F1
#
_entry.id   AF-A0A557SXR4-F1
#
_cell.length_a   1.000
_cell.length_b   1.000
_cell.length_c   1.000
_cell.angle_alpha   90.00
_cell.angle_beta   90.00
_cell.angle_gamma   90.00
#
_symmetry.space_group_name_H-M   'P 1'
#
loop_
_entity.id
_entity.type
_entity.pdbx_description
1 polymer ?
#
loop_
_entity_poly.entity_id
_entity_poly.type
_entity_poly.pdbx_seq_one_letter_code
_entity_poly.pdbx_strand_id
1 'polypeptide(L)'
;MSSDNSPQSPKLLIIYCTLAGFIASWGISGLLVSIDLISNTPVGSFFGVIGISLGHYDPLTAQLIGFGLHVLTGTIAGNIFGQISLFWKRISPYNSKHGLKMGVIVGVILWAVLFVPVATFVIQPMIESFNRSVTPNQYVFSIASNFGGLSSIILVGSLIFHLIYGALLGYMSGRMVEIRAFTSPQNAL
;
A
#
# COMPACT_ATOMS: atom_id res chain seq x y z
N MET A 1 18.77 34.93 -5.65
CA MET A 1 18.27 33.64 -5.11
C MET A 1 17.19 33.16 -6.07
N SER A 2 17.58 32.50 -7.16
CA SER A 2 16.66 32.05 -8.21
C SER A 2 16.01 30.75 -7.77
N SER A 3 14.69 30.76 -7.58
CA SER A 3 13.90 29.54 -7.51
C SER A 3 13.91 28.92 -8.91
N ASP A 4 14.74 27.90 -9.11
CA ASP A 4 14.75 27.10 -10.32
C ASP A 4 13.39 26.37 -10.46
N ASN A 5 12.54 26.92 -11.33
CA ASN A 5 11.21 26.43 -11.66
C ASN A 5 11.22 25.84 -13.08
N SER A 6 12.14 24.91 -13.38
CA SER A 6 11.97 24.11 -14.59
C SER A 6 10.67 23.29 -14.47
N PRO A 7 9.72 23.40 -15.41
CA PRO A 7 8.46 22.69 -15.33
C PRO A 7 8.73 21.18 -15.49
N GLN A 8 8.56 20.43 -14.39
CA GLN A 8 8.58 18.97 -14.44
C GLN A 8 7.55 18.49 -15.45
N SER A 9 7.96 17.70 -16.46
CA SER A 9 7.03 17.03 -17.38
C SER A 9 5.93 16.30 -16.58
N PRO A 10 4.64 16.73 -16.68
CA PRO A 10 3.56 16.20 -15.85
C PRO A 10 3.42 14.68 -15.92
N LYS A 11 3.64 14.11 -17.11
CA LYS A 11 3.59 12.66 -17.33
C LYS A 11 4.64 11.90 -16.53
N LEU A 12 5.83 12.48 -16.38
CA LEU A 12 6.96 11.79 -15.76
C LEU A 12 6.81 11.74 -14.23
N LEU A 13 6.25 12.78 -13.61
CA LEU A 13 5.95 12.76 -12.17
C LEU A 13 4.95 11.65 -11.83
N ILE A 14 3.90 11.50 -12.64
CA ILE A 14 2.91 10.42 -12.47
C ILE A 14 3.58 9.05 -12.58
N ILE A 15 4.46 8.85 -13.58
CA ILE A 15 5.21 7.60 -13.76
C ILE A 15 6.07 7.30 -12.53
N TYR A 16 6.83 8.29 -12.03
CA TYR A 16 7.67 8.10 -10.84
C TYR A 16 6.86 7.71 -9.61
N CYS A 17 5.74 8.38 -9.36
CA CYS A 17 4.88 8.05 -8.22
C CYS A 17 4.21 6.67 -8.39
N THR A 18 3.82 6.30 -9.62
CA THR A 18 3.25 4.98 -9.93
C THR A 18 4.27 3.87 -9.67
N LEU A 19 5.48 4.00 -10.19
CA LEU A 19 6.56 3.03 -9.99
C LEU A 19 6.97 2.93 -8.51
N ALA A 20 7.07 4.06 -7.83
CA ALA A 20 7.35 4.09 -6.40
C ALA A 20 6.23 3.40 -5.58
N GLY A 21 4.96 3.60 -5.95
CA GLY A 21 3.83 2.91 -5.32
C GLY A 21 3.85 1.39 -5.55
N PHE A 22 4.16 0.97 -6.77
CA PHE A 22 4.36 -0.44 -7.10
C PHE A 22 5.48 -1.06 -6.23
N ILE A 23 6.67 -0.45 -6.20
CA ILE A 23 7.81 -0.98 -5.44
C ILE A 23 7.53 -0.96 -3.94
N ALA A 24 6.94 0.11 -3.42
CA ALA A 24 6.55 0.19 -2.01
C ALA A 24 5.56 -0.91 -1.65
N SER A 25 4.56 -1.19 -2.50
CA SER A 25 3.59 -2.26 -2.26
C SER A 25 4.22 -3.65 -2.21
N TRP A 26 5.23 -3.92 -3.05
CA TRP A 26 6.03 -5.14 -2.96
C TRP A 26 6.83 -5.22 -1.66
N GLY A 27 7.47 -4.12 -1.26
CA GLY A 27 8.24 -4.05 -0.01
C GLY A 27 7.38 -4.38 1.22
N ILE A 28 6.19 -3.78 1.30
CA ILE A 28 5.25 -4.06 2.39
C ILE A 28 4.66 -5.47 2.31
N SER A 29 4.43 -5.99 1.10
CA SER A 29 3.96 -7.37 0.94
C SER A 29 4.93 -8.39 1.52
N GLY A 30 6.24 -8.20 1.29
CA GLY A 30 7.27 -9.04 1.91
C GLY A 30 7.30 -8.93 3.44
N LEU A 31 7.02 -7.74 3.98
CA LEU A 31 6.91 -7.55 5.43
C LEU A 31 5.68 -8.25 6.00
N LEU A 32 4.53 -8.21 5.32
CA LEU A 32 3.31 -8.92 5.74
C LEU A 32 3.52 -10.44 5.78
N VAL A 33 4.19 -11.00 4.77
CA VAL A 33 4.57 -12.43 4.77
C VAL A 33 5.50 -12.76 5.93
N SER A 34 6.44 -11.87 6.27
CA SER A 34 7.30 -12.05 7.44
C SER A 34 6.51 -12.09 8.76
N ILE A 35 5.42 -11.31 8.87
CA ILE A 35 4.54 -11.38 10.04
C ILE A 35 3.84 -12.72 10.13
N ASP A 36 3.43 -13.33 9.02
CA ASP A 36 2.83 -14.66 9.05
C ASP A 36 3.79 -15.68 9.69
N LEU A 37 5.07 -15.64 9.30
CA LEU A 37 6.11 -16.51 9.83
C LEU A 37 6.33 -16.30 11.34
N ILE A 38 6.44 -15.06 11.79
CA ILE A 38 6.69 -14.73 13.20
C ILE A 38 5.47 -15.06 14.07
N SER A 39 4.27 -14.93 13.51
CA SER A 39 3.01 -15.18 14.20
C SER A 39 2.59 -16.65 14.14
N ASN A 40 3.36 -17.51 13.48
CA ASN A 40 3.03 -18.91 13.20
C ASN A 40 1.67 -19.10 12.52
N THR A 41 1.26 -18.14 11.69
CA THR A 41 0.08 -18.27 10.83
C THR A 41 0.49 -18.87 9.48
N PRO A 42 -0.45 -19.48 8.73
CA PRO A 42 -0.14 -19.96 7.39
C PRO A 42 0.46 -18.85 6.51
N VAL A 43 1.51 -19.16 5.76
CA VAL A 43 2.16 -18.18 4.88
C VAL A 43 1.16 -17.64 3.86
N GLY A 44 1.10 -16.31 3.73
CA GLY A 44 0.18 -15.62 2.84
C GLY A 44 -1.22 -15.43 3.44
N SER A 45 -1.40 -15.61 4.74
CA SER A 45 -2.73 -15.52 5.37
C SER A 45 -3.35 -14.14 5.21
N PHE A 46 -2.57 -13.06 5.33
CA PHE A 46 -3.08 -11.69 5.11
C PHE A 46 -3.68 -11.50 3.71
N PHE A 47 -3.06 -12.08 2.68
CA PHE A 47 -3.59 -12.02 1.32
C PHE A 47 -4.77 -12.99 1.14
N GLY A 48 -4.70 -14.16 1.77
CA GLY A 48 -5.78 -15.14 1.81
C GLY A 48 -7.10 -14.56 2.31
N VAL A 49 -7.06 -13.75 3.39
CA VAL A 49 -8.23 -13.04 3.92
C VAL A 49 -8.92 -12.19 2.84
N ILE A 50 -8.15 -11.49 2.01
CA ILE A 50 -8.69 -10.65 0.92
C ILE A 50 -9.33 -11.54 -0.15
N GLY A 51 -8.66 -12.62 -0.59
CA GLY A 51 -9.19 -13.53 -1.61
C GLY A 51 -10.46 -14.26 -1.16
N ILE A 52 -10.50 -14.72 0.09
CA ILE A 52 -11.67 -15.35 0.71
C ILE A 52 -12.84 -14.37 0.77
N SER A 53 -12.58 -13.09 1.07
CA SER A 53 -13.62 -12.04 1.06
C SER A 53 -14.27 -11.83 -0.31
N LEU A 54 -13.61 -12.26 -1.37
CA LEU A 54 -14.13 -12.20 -2.75
C LEU A 54 -14.69 -13.55 -3.22
N GLY A 55 -14.78 -14.55 -2.34
CA GLY A 55 -15.36 -15.86 -2.63
C GLY A 55 -14.38 -16.90 -3.16
N HIS A 56 -13.06 -16.65 -3.08
CA HIS A 56 -12.04 -17.64 -3.45
C HIS A 56 -11.61 -18.45 -2.24
N TYR A 57 -11.89 -19.77 -2.25
CA TYR A 57 -11.64 -20.66 -1.11
C TYR A 57 -10.54 -21.70 -1.34
N ASP A 58 -9.92 -21.68 -2.52
CA ASP A 58 -8.68 -22.40 -2.79
C ASP A 58 -7.49 -21.59 -2.25
N PRO A 59 -6.56 -22.18 -1.47
CA PRO A 59 -5.47 -21.43 -0.83
C PRO A 59 -4.62 -20.64 -1.82
N LEU A 60 -4.15 -21.27 -2.90
CA LEU A 60 -3.27 -20.63 -3.87
C LEU A 60 -3.99 -19.48 -4.57
N THR A 61 -5.21 -19.74 -5.03
CA THR A 61 -6.02 -18.75 -5.74
C THR A 61 -6.35 -17.55 -4.85
N ALA A 62 -6.80 -17.78 -3.62
CA ALA A 62 -7.15 -16.74 -2.68
C ALA A 62 -5.95 -15.83 -2.36
N GLN A 63 -4.79 -16.44 -2.10
CA GLN A 63 -3.55 -15.71 -1.81
C GLN A 63 -3.07 -14.90 -3.01
N LEU A 64 -3.06 -15.47 -4.21
CA LEU A 64 -2.62 -14.76 -5.42
C LEU A 64 -3.53 -13.57 -5.76
N ILE A 65 -4.85 -13.75 -5.63
CA ILE A 65 -5.81 -12.67 -5.85
C ILE A 65 -5.64 -11.57 -4.80
N GLY A 66 -5.54 -11.93 -3.52
CA GLY A 66 -5.32 -10.96 -2.46
C GLY A 66 -4.02 -10.20 -2.59
N PHE A 67 -2.93 -10.88 -2.94
CA PHE A 67 -1.62 -10.28 -3.20
C PHE A 67 -1.68 -9.34 -4.41
N GLY A 68 -2.26 -9.80 -5.52
CA GLY A 68 -2.44 -9.01 -6.73
C GLY A 68 -3.24 -7.73 -6.46
N LEU A 69 -4.33 -7.82 -5.70
CA LEU A 69 -5.13 -6.65 -5.32
C LEU A 69 -4.38 -5.70 -4.39
N HIS A 70 -3.57 -6.21 -3.47
CA HIS A 70 -2.74 -5.38 -2.60
C HIS A 70 -1.71 -4.58 -3.40
N VAL A 71 -0.97 -5.23 -4.31
CA VAL A 71 0.00 -4.57 -5.20
C VAL A 71 -0.68 -3.58 -6.14
N LEU A 72 -1.82 -3.97 -6.72
CA LEU A 72 -2.61 -3.09 -7.59
C LEU A 72 -3.08 -1.84 -6.86
N THR A 73 -3.62 -1.99 -5.64
CA THR A 73 -4.07 -0.88 -4.80
C THR A 73 -2.93 0.07 -4.49
N GLY A 74 -1.76 -0.46 -4.09
CA GLY A 74 -0.57 0.36 -3.83
C GLY A 74 -0.02 1.06 -5.09
N THR A 75 -0.14 0.42 -6.25
CA THR A 75 0.24 1.04 -7.54
C THR A 75 -0.69 2.19 -7.91
N ILE A 76 -2.01 1.99 -7.77
CA ILE A 76 -3.03 3.02 -8.02
C ILE A 76 -2.88 4.19 -7.04
N ALA A 77 -2.64 3.92 -5.76
CA ALA A 77 -2.41 4.96 -4.77
C ALA A 77 -1.20 5.85 -5.13
N GLY A 78 -0.11 5.24 -5.61
CA GLY A 78 1.05 5.97 -6.13
C GLY A 78 0.71 6.82 -7.36
N ASN A 79 -0.09 6.29 -8.29
CA ASN A 79 -0.55 7.03 -9.45
C ASN A 79 -1.40 8.26 -9.06
N ILE A 80 -2.39 8.07 -8.18
CA ILE A 80 -3.24 9.13 -7.64
C ILE A 80 -2.38 10.19 -6.95
N PHE A 81 -1.42 9.79 -6.12
CA PHE A 81 -0.49 10.73 -5.50
C PHE A 81 0.24 11.59 -6.53
N GLY A 82 0.72 10.99 -7.62
CA GLY A 82 1.34 11.71 -8.73
C GLY A 82 0.38 12.68 -9.43
N GLN A 83 -0.86 12.27 -9.69
CA GLN A 83 -1.88 13.13 -10.32
C GLN A 83 -2.23 14.33 -9.44
N ILE A 84 -2.53 14.11 -8.16
CA ILE A 84 -2.86 15.20 -7.22
C ILE A 84 -1.66 16.14 -7.06
N SER A 85 -0.43 15.62 -7.09
CA SER A 85 0.80 16.42 -6.99
C SER A 85 0.98 17.42 -8.15
N LEU A 86 0.35 17.17 -9.31
CA LEU A 86 0.34 18.14 -10.42
C LEU A 86 -0.55 19.34 -10.14
N PHE A 87 -1.70 19.12 -9.52
CA PHE A 87 -2.65 20.18 -9.19
C PHE A 87 -2.23 20.93 -7.93
N TRP A 88 -1.72 20.21 -6.93
CA TRP A 88 -1.36 20.78 -5.64
C TRP A 88 0.14 20.68 -5.42
N LYS A 89 0.85 21.69 -5.92
CA LYS A 89 2.30 21.79 -5.79
C LYS A 89 2.81 21.54 -4.37
N ARG A 90 2.11 21.96 -3.31
CA ARG A 90 2.57 21.78 -1.93
C ARG A 90 2.77 20.30 -1.52
N ILE A 91 2.10 19.35 -2.16
CA ILE A 91 2.24 17.92 -1.84
C ILE A 91 3.24 17.18 -2.73
N SER A 92 3.76 17.83 -3.78
CA SER A 92 4.61 17.17 -4.75
C SER A 92 5.97 16.75 -4.15
N PRO A 93 6.49 15.55 -4.48
CA PRO A 93 7.76 15.05 -3.98
C PRO A 93 8.94 15.68 -4.75
N TYR A 94 9.21 16.98 -4.55
CA TYR A 94 10.28 17.69 -5.25
C TYR A 94 11.69 17.20 -4.97
N ASN A 95 11.87 16.64 -3.77
CA ASN A 95 13.12 16.12 -3.28
C ASN A 95 12.82 14.99 -2.29
N SER A 96 13.81 14.19 -1.94
CA SER A 96 13.62 12.97 -1.16
C SER A 96 13.15 13.22 0.25
N LYS A 97 13.65 14.29 0.88
CA LYS A 97 13.27 14.67 2.25
C LYS A 97 11.83 15.18 2.28
N HIS A 98 11.44 15.98 1.29
CA HIS A 98 10.08 16.49 1.16
C HIS A 98 9.11 15.38 0.77
N GLY A 99 9.50 14.56 -0.21
CA GLY A 99 8.77 13.38 -0.66
C GLY A 99 8.49 12.41 0.48
N LEU A 100 9.49 12.09 1.31
CA LEU A 100 9.31 11.27 2.51
C LEU A 100 8.19 11.82 3.43
N LYS A 101 8.22 13.12 3.74
CA LYS A 101 7.19 13.75 4.60
C LYS A 101 5.80 13.66 3.99
N MET A 102 5.67 14.01 2.70
CA MET A 102 4.38 13.95 2.00
C MET A 102 3.89 12.52 1.83
N GLY A 103 4.79 11.58 1.56
CA GLY A 103 4.51 10.16 1.47
C GLY A 103 3.96 9.59 2.77
N VAL A 104 4.54 9.94 3.92
CA VAL A 104 3.99 9.54 5.24
C VAL A 104 2.55 10.05 5.42
N ILE A 105 2.27 11.30 5.05
CA ILE A 105 0.91 11.86 5.09
C ILE A 105 -0.03 11.06 4.18
N VAL A 106 0.40 10.75 2.95
CA VAL A 106 -0.36 9.89 2.03
C VAL A 106 -0.62 8.50 2.62
N GLY A 107 0.36 7.92 3.32
CA GLY A 107 0.21 6.64 4.03
C GLY A 107 -0.88 6.70 5.09
N VAL A 108 -0.89 7.74 5.93
CA VAL A 108 -1.95 7.95 6.94
C VAL A 108 -3.31 8.12 6.30
N ILE A 109 -3.41 8.89 5.22
CA ILE A 109 -4.67 9.10 4.49
C ILE A 109 -5.16 7.77 3.91
N LEU A 110 -4.28 7.00 3.26
CA LEU A 110 -4.63 5.70 2.68
C LEU A 110 -5.12 4.72 3.76
N TRP A 111 -4.45 4.70 4.91
CA TRP A 111 -4.88 3.91 6.05
C TRP A 111 -6.28 4.31 6.53
N ALA A 112 -6.51 5.60 6.78
CA ALA A 112 -7.76 6.09 7.34
C ALA A 112 -8.94 6.00 6.37
N VAL A 113 -8.72 6.33 5.10
CA VAL A 113 -9.79 6.49 4.10
C VAL A 113 -10.10 5.19 3.35
N LEU A 114 -9.11 4.31 3.18
CA LEU A 114 -9.29 3.06 2.44
C LEU A 114 -9.19 1.83 3.33
N PHE A 115 -8.07 1.67 4.04
CA PHE A 115 -7.85 0.44 4.81
C PHE A 115 -8.85 0.28 5.95
N VAL A 116 -9.04 1.30 6.78
CA VAL A 116 -9.94 1.23 7.95
C VAL A 116 -11.38 0.87 7.54
N PRO A 117 -12.00 1.54 6.54
CA PRO A 117 -13.33 1.15 6.07
C PRO A 117 -13.40 -0.27 5.51
N VAL A 118 -12.43 -0.68 4.68
CA VAL A 118 -12.43 -2.04 4.10
C VAL A 118 -12.26 -3.09 5.20
N ALA A 119 -11.31 -2.89 6.12
CA ALA A 119 -11.07 -3.81 7.22
C ALA A 119 -12.29 -3.93 8.14
N THR A 120 -12.96 -2.82 8.44
CA THR A 120 -14.08 -2.79 9.39
C THR A 120 -15.39 -3.25 8.80
N PHE A 121 -15.71 -2.86 7.56
CA PHE A 121 -17.03 -3.10 6.96
C PHE A 121 -17.07 -4.29 6.01
N VAL A 122 -15.92 -4.77 5.52
CA VAL A 122 -15.86 -5.91 4.59
C VAL A 122 -15.20 -7.11 5.28
N ILE A 123 -13.96 -6.94 5.74
CA ILE A 123 -13.15 -8.06 6.21
C ILE A 123 -13.64 -8.60 7.57
N GLN A 124 -13.87 -7.73 8.55
CA GLN A 124 -14.30 -8.15 9.89
C GLN A 124 -15.64 -8.93 9.88
N PRO A 125 -16.72 -8.43 9.26
CA PRO A 125 -17.98 -9.15 9.21
C PRO A 125 -17.86 -10.51 8.50
N MET A 126 -17.03 -10.57 7.46
CA MET A 126 -16.73 -11.83 6.75
C MET A 126 -16.09 -12.85 7.70
N ILE A 127 -15.03 -12.48 8.42
CA ILE A 127 -14.34 -13.38 9.36
C ILE A 127 -15.28 -13.84 10.47
N GLU A 128 -16.08 -12.93 11.02
CA GLU A 128 -17.08 -13.28 12.05
C GLU A 128 -18.14 -14.26 11.54
N SER A 129 -18.56 -14.12 10.28
CA SER A 129 -19.54 -15.03 9.68
C SER A 129 -19.02 -16.46 9.59
N PHE A 130 -17.74 -16.66 9.26
CA PHE A 130 -17.12 -17.98 9.21
C PHE A 130 -16.85 -18.57 10.60
N ASN A 131 -16.53 -17.72 11.59
CA ASN A 131 -16.36 -18.18 12.97
C ASN A 131 -17.67 -18.57 13.66
N ARG A 132 -18.82 -18.01 13.23
CA ARG A 132 -20.15 -18.35 13.77
C ARG A 132 -20.84 -19.49 13.03
N SER A 133 -20.34 -19.90 11.87
CA SER A 133 -20.96 -20.91 11.00
C SER A 133 -20.14 -22.21 10.97
N VAL A 134 -20.79 -23.32 10.64
CA VAL A 134 -20.07 -24.56 10.31
C VAL A 134 -19.34 -24.33 8.98
N THR A 135 -18.01 -24.18 9.04
CA THR A 135 -17.16 -23.94 7.88
C THR A 135 -16.48 -25.25 7.45
N PRO A 136 -16.98 -25.95 6.40
CA PRO A 136 -16.41 -27.24 5.99
C PRO A 136 -15.04 -27.11 5.32
N ASN A 137 -14.71 -25.93 4.77
CA ASN A 137 -13.41 -25.67 4.17
C ASN A 137 -12.36 -25.36 5.26
N GLN A 138 -11.40 -26.29 5.43
CA GLN A 138 -10.34 -26.19 6.45
C GLN A 138 -9.44 -24.98 6.29
N TYR A 139 -9.17 -24.53 5.06
CA TYR A 139 -8.36 -23.35 4.81
C TYR A 139 -9.08 -22.08 5.27
N VAL A 140 -10.35 -21.92 4.91
CA VAL A 140 -11.18 -20.78 5.35
C VAL A 140 -11.32 -20.78 6.87
N PHE A 141 -11.56 -21.94 7.47
CA PHE A 141 -11.61 -22.08 8.93
C PHE A 141 -10.27 -21.67 9.59
N SER A 142 -9.15 -22.13 9.06
CA SER A 142 -7.81 -21.77 9.56
C SER A 142 -7.57 -20.27 9.47
N ILE A 143 -7.91 -19.61 8.36
CA ILE A 143 -7.78 -18.15 8.24
C ILE A 143 -8.72 -17.42 9.21
N ALA A 144 -10.00 -17.79 9.27
CA ALA A 144 -10.97 -17.11 10.13
C ALA A 144 -10.62 -17.24 11.63
N SER A 145 -10.11 -18.40 12.05
CA SER A 145 -9.67 -18.64 13.43
C SER A 145 -8.39 -17.87 13.79
N ASN A 146 -7.41 -17.80 12.89
CA ASN A 146 -6.17 -17.04 13.12
C ASN A 146 -6.39 -15.53 13.23
N PHE A 147 -7.41 -15.00 12.55
CA PHE A 147 -7.71 -13.56 12.53
C PHE A 147 -8.87 -13.17 13.48
N GLY A 148 -9.58 -14.17 14.01
CA GLY A 148 -10.71 -13.98 14.91
C GLY A 148 -10.30 -13.24 16.19
N GLY A 149 -11.02 -12.16 16.51
CA GLY A 149 -10.74 -11.35 17.70
C GLY A 149 -9.50 -10.45 17.62
N LEU A 150 -8.73 -10.49 16.52
CA LEU A 150 -7.55 -9.63 16.31
C LEU A 150 -7.87 -8.31 15.59
N SER A 151 -9.15 -7.99 15.40
CA SER A 151 -9.60 -6.81 14.63
C SER A 151 -8.93 -5.50 15.06
N SER A 152 -8.91 -5.21 16.36
CA SER A 152 -8.28 -3.99 16.90
C SER A 152 -6.78 -3.96 16.69
N ILE A 153 -6.09 -5.10 16.86
CA ILE A 153 -4.64 -5.22 16.67
C ILE A 153 -4.29 -5.05 15.20
N ILE A 154 -5.05 -5.66 14.29
CA ILE A 154 -4.85 -5.52 12.84
C ILE A 154 -5.10 -4.07 12.42
N LEU A 155 -6.15 -3.43 12.94
CA LEU A 155 -6.52 -2.07 12.56
C LEU A 155 -5.46 -1.04 13.00
N VAL A 156 -5.01 -1.12 14.26
CA VAL A 156 -3.99 -0.21 14.79
C VAL A 156 -2.61 -0.59 14.28
N GLY A 157 -2.28 -1.88 14.25
CA GLY A 157 -1.02 -2.41 13.77
C GLY A 157 -0.79 -2.12 12.30
N SER A 158 -1.83 -2.14 11.45
CA SER A 158 -1.67 -1.85 10.03
C SER A 158 -1.20 -0.42 9.75
N LEU A 159 -1.40 0.53 10.68
CA LEU A 159 -0.94 1.91 10.50
C LEU A 159 0.56 1.96 10.23
N ILE A 160 1.37 1.15 10.93
CA ILE A 160 2.82 1.17 10.72
C ILE A 160 3.20 0.74 9.30
N PHE A 161 2.52 -0.26 8.73
CA PHE A 161 2.76 -0.71 7.36
C PHE A 161 2.39 0.37 6.35
N HIS A 162 1.33 1.14 6.61
CA HIS A 162 0.94 2.26 5.75
C HIS A 162 1.90 3.44 5.88
N LEU A 163 2.45 3.69 7.06
CA LEU A 163 3.51 4.68 7.26
C LEU A 163 4.78 4.28 6.48
N ILE A 164 5.18 3.01 6.53
CA ILE A 164 6.34 2.50 5.78
C ILE A 164 6.06 2.56 4.27
N TYR A 165 4.87 2.14 3.82
CA TYR A 165 4.44 2.26 2.43
C TYR A 165 4.57 3.71 1.95
N GLY A 166 3.97 4.64 2.69
CA GLY A 166 3.97 6.06 2.38
C GLY A 166 5.38 6.63 2.35
N ALA A 167 6.20 6.29 3.34
CA ALA A 167 7.60 6.69 3.39
C ALA A 167 8.40 6.23 2.17
N LEU A 168 8.26 4.95 1.77
CA LEU A 168 8.91 4.40 0.58
C LEU A 168 8.42 5.07 -0.70
N LEU A 169 7.09 5.18 -0.88
CA LEU A 169 6.47 5.86 -2.02
C LEU A 169 7.03 7.29 -2.19
N GLY A 170 6.99 8.07 -1.11
CA GLY A 170 7.41 9.46 -1.11
C GLY A 170 8.90 9.64 -1.30
N TYR A 171 9.71 8.85 -0.61
CA TYR A 171 11.17 8.90 -0.74
C TYR A 171 11.63 8.51 -2.15
N MET A 172 11.12 7.41 -2.69
CA MET A 172 11.52 6.90 -4.00
C MET A 172 11.09 7.85 -5.13
N SER A 173 9.84 8.34 -5.10
CA SER A 173 9.38 9.33 -6.07
C SER A 173 10.21 10.62 -6.01
N GLY A 174 10.51 11.11 -4.80
CA GLY A 174 11.40 12.27 -4.60
C GLY A 174 12.82 12.05 -5.11
N ARG A 175 13.39 10.86 -4.91
CA ARG A 175 14.71 10.50 -5.46
C ARG A 175 14.72 10.46 -6.98
N MET A 176 13.68 9.92 -7.61
CA MET A 176 13.58 9.88 -9.07
C MET A 176 13.49 11.30 -9.65
N VAL A 177 12.77 12.21 -8.98
CA VAL A 177 12.72 13.63 -9.34
C VAL A 177 14.09 14.30 -9.22
N GLU A 178 14.82 14.09 -8.11
CA GLU A 178 16.16 14.65 -7.91
C GLU A 178 17.16 14.16 -8.96
N ILE A 179 17.22 12.85 -9.21
CA ILE A 179 18.18 12.27 -10.16
C ILE A 179 17.98 12.88 -11.55
N ARG A 180 16.73 13.08 -11.98
CA ARG A 180 16.43 13.75 -13.25
C ARG A 180 16.97 15.18 -13.30
N ALA A 181 16.83 15.94 -12.22
CA ALA A 181 17.34 17.31 -12.17
C ALA A 181 18.87 17.37 -12.38
N PHE A 182 19.59 16.33 -11.96
CA PHE A 182 21.04 16.22 -12.17
C PHE A 182 21.44 15.64 -13.53
N THR A 183 20.64 14.73 -14.11
CA THR A 183 20.97 14.06 -15.39
C THR A 183 20.41 14.76 -16.62
N SER A 184 19.51 15.72 -16.48
CA SER A 184 19.03 16.57 -17.58
C SER A 184 19.16 18.08 -17.29
N PRO A 185 20.39 18.62 -17.12
CA PRO A 185 20.59 20.05 -16.88
C PRO A 185 20.34 20.95 -18.12
N GLN A 186 20.07 20.36 -19.28
CA GLN A 186 20.28 20.99 -20.60
C GLN A 186 19.31 22.12 -21.01
N ASN A 187 18.51 22.69 -20.10
CA ASN A 187 17.71 23.89 -20.39
C ASN A 187 18.06 25.08 -19.47
N ALA A 188 19.22 25.06 -18.81
CA ALA A 188 19.69 26.15 -17.95
C ALA A 188 20.72 27.04 -18.66
N LEU A 189 20.32 27.64 -19.79
CA LEU A 189 20.91 28.86 -20.36
C LEU A 189 19.79 29.72 -20.95
#